data_AF-A0A1M7NY82-F1
#
_entry.id   AF-A0A1M7NY82-F1
#
_cell.length_a   1.000
_cell.length_b   1.000
_cell.length_c   1.000
_cell.angle_alpha   90.00
_cell.angle_beta   90.00
_cell.angle_gamma   90.00
#
_symmetry.space_group_name_H-M   'P 1'
#
loop_
_entity.id
_entity.type
_entity.pdbx_description
1 polymer ?
#
loop_
_entity_poly.entity_id
_entity_poly.type
_entity_poly.pdbx_seq_one_letter_code
_entity_poly.pdbx_strand_id
1 'polypeptide(L)'
;MKRLQNLPLPLSAIALLTAFVLGNFDYQTAGWTFFGIGIVAWARLDAKQLLKSDRYGFSPAIAVLAYPALAGAQANVAITFALALHALLVFLILMSRHLSEDIAQAFSQKQGISQRI
;
A
#
# COMPACT_ATOMS: atom_id res chain seq x y z
N MET A 1 4.11 -22.74 0.55
CA MET A 1 4.03 -21.29 0.81
C MET A 1 2.58 -20.79 0.65
N LYS A 2 1.64 -21.25 1.49
CA LYS A 2 0.19 -21.00 1.32
C LYS A 2 -0.49 -20.26 2.50
N ARG A 3 0.26 -19.85 3.54
CA ARG A 3 -0.32 -19.32 4.80
C ARG A 3 -0.27 -17.79 4.97
N LEU A 4 0.46 -17.05 4.13
CA LEU A 4 0.54 -15.58 4.25
C LEU A 4 -0.66 -14.84 3.63
N GLN A 5 -1.55 -15.53 2.91
CA GLN A 5 -2.74 -14.93 2.30
C GLN A 5 -3.86 -14.60 3.30
N ASN A 6 -3.77 -15.10 4.55
CA ASN A 6 -4.78 -14.91 5.59
C ASN A 6 -4.45 -13.84 6.63
N LEU A 7 -3.32 -13.14 6.51
CA LEU A 7 -3.10 -11.96 7.35
C LEU A 7 -4.04 -10.84 6.85
N PRO A 8 -4.80 -10.18 7.75
CA PRO A 8 -5.71 -9.10 7.36
C PRO A 8 -4.97 -7.92 6.73
N LEU A 9 -3.68 -7.76 7.03
CA LEU A 9 -2.81 -6.71 6.51
C LEU A 9 -1.46 -7.27 6.01
N PRO A 10 -0.87 -6.68 4.96
CA PRO A 10 0.49 -7.00 4.51
C PRO A 10 1.52 -6.87 5.64
N LEU A 11 2.60 -7.66 5.61
CA LEU A 11 3.64 -7.57 6.63
C LEU A 11 4.29 -6.18 6.67
N SER A 12 4.51 -5.58 5.50
CA SER A 12 5.02 -4.21 5.39
C SER A 12 4.06 -3.19 5.99
N ALA A 13 2.76 -3.34 5.75
CA ALA A 13 1.74 -2.44 6.30
C ALA A 13 1.73 -2.50 7.83
N ILE A 14 1.83 -3.70 8.43
CA ILE A 14 1.91 -3.88 9.89
C ILE A 14 3.15 -3.18 10.44
N ALA A 15 4.33 -3.40 9.83
CA ALA A 15 5.56 -2.76 10.28
C ALA A 15 5.51 -1.23 10.17
N LEU A 16 4.96 -0.69 9.08
CA LEU A 16 4.80 0.75 8.88
C LEU A 16 3.76 1.37 9.83
N LEU A 17 2.69 0.63 10.16
CA LEU A 17 1.71 1.04 11.18
C LEU A 17 2.36 1.11 12.56
N THR A 18 3.14 0.10 12.93
CA THR A 18 3.92 0.12 14.17
C THR A 18 4.88 1.30 14.20
N ALA A 19 5.54 1.59 13.08
CA ALA A 19 6.42 2.75 12.96
C ALA A 19 5.67 4.08 13.18
N PHE A 20 4.49 4.25 12.57
CA PHE A 20 3.64 5.41 12.77
C PHE A 20 3.21 5.57 14.24
N VAL A 21 2.75 4.48 14.87
CA VAL A 21 2.34 4.50 16.28
C VAL A 21 3.53 4.89 17.16
N LEU A 22 4.68 4.24 17.01
CA LEU A 22 5.87 4.54 17.80
C LEU A 22 6.36 5.98 17.61
N GLY A 23 6.24 6.54 16.40
CA GLY A 23 6.54 7.95 16.14
C GLY A 23 5.65 8.91 16.92
N ASN A 24 4.35 8.60 17.05
CA ASN A 24 3.42 9.41 17.84
C ASN A 24 3.62 9.27 19.36
N PHE A 25 4.25 8.19 19.82
CA PHE A 25 4.58 7.97 21.24
C PHE A 25 6.03 8.36 21.59
N ASP A 26 6.70 9.16 20.75
CA ASP A 26 8.08 9.62 20.92
C ASP A 26 9.17 8.52 20.98
N TYR A 27 8.83 7.28 20.58
CA TYR A 27 9.79 6.18 20.45
C TYR A 27 10.49 6.18 19.08
N GLN A 28 11.18 7.29 18.76
CA GLN A 28 11.70 7.55 17.42
C GLN A 28 12.67 6.48 16.89
N THR A 29 13.63 6.01 17.69
CA THR A 29 14.62 4.99 17.26
C THR A 29 13.97 3.67 16.87
N ALA A 30 13.02 3.20 17.69
CA ALA A 30 12.26 2.00 17.39
C ALA A 30 11.35 2.22 16.17
N GLY A 31 10.70 3.39 16.10
CA GLY A 31 9.87 3.79 14.97
C GLY A 31 10.63 3.78 13.63
N TRP A 32 11.82 4.39 13.57
CA TRP A 32 12.67 4.36 12.37
C TRP A 32 13.12 2.96 11.99
N THR A 33 13.40 2.10 12.97
CA THR A 33 13.75 0.70 12.73
C THR A 33 12.59 -0.04 12.06
N PHE A 34 11.38 0.10 12.60
CA PHE A 34 10.17 -0.49 12.01
C PHE A 34 9.82 0.12 10.64
N PHE A 35 10.05 1.42 10.45
CA PHE A 35 9.87 2.08 9.16
C PHE A 35 10.77 1.44 8.10
N GLY A 36 12.07 1.29 8.40
CA GLY A 36 13.02 0.64 7.51
C GLY A 36 12.65 -0.81 7.19
N ILE A 37 12.27 -1.60 8.21
CA ILE A 37 11.79 -2.98 8.03
C ILE A 37 10.56 -3.01 7.12
N GLY A 38 9.62 -2.09 7.32
CA GLY A 38 8.40 -1.97 6.52
C GLY A 38 8.69 -1.69 5.04
N ILE A 39 9.59 -0.75 4.76
CA ILE A 39 10.01 -0.43 3.38
C ILE A 39 10.70 -1.63 2.72
N VAL A 40 11.62 -2.31 3.42
CA VAL A 40 12.33 -3.47 2.88
C VAL A 40 11.38 -4.64 2.63
N ALA A 41 10.48 -4.92 3.58
CA ALA A 41 9.45 -5.95 3.44
C ALA A 41 8.53 -5.64 2.26
N TRP A 42 8.17 -4.36 2.06
CA TRP A 42 7.38 -3.94 0.92
C TRP A 42 8.12 -4.21 -0.40
N ALA A 43 9.34 -3.71 -0.53
CA ALA A 43 10.11 -3.82 -1.76
C ALA A 43 10.44 -5.28 -2.15
N ARG A 44 10.69 -6.15 -1.15
CA ARG A 44 11.14 -7.53 -1.42
C ARG A 44 10.04 -8.57 -1.44
N LEU A 45 9.00 -8.42 -0.62
CA LEU A 45 7.97 -9.43 -0.43
C LEU A 45 6.63 -8.95 -0.99
N ASP A 46 6.10 -7.88 -0.41
CA ASP A 46 4.72 -7.48 -0.65
C ASP A 46 4.54 -6.89 -2.04
N ALA A 47 5.51 -6.17 -2.60
CA ALA A 47 5.41 -5.65 -3.95
C ALA A 47 5.30 -6.75 -5.00
N LYS A 48 6.01 -7.87 -4.83
CA LYS A 48 5.93 -9.01 -5.75
C LYS A 48 4.65 -9.81 -5.56
N GLN A 49 4.22 -10.00 -4.31
CA GLN A 49 3.07 -10.84 -3.99
C GLN A 49 1.73 -10.13 -4.20
N LEU A 50 1.68 -8.83 -3.93
CA LEU A 50 0.46 -8.04 -3.93
C LEU A 50 0.31 -7.19 -5.18
N LEU A 51 1.23 -7.22 -6.15
CA LEU A 51 1.11 -6.44 -7.39
C LEU A 51 -0.26 -6.58 -8.08
N LYS A 52 -0.87 -7.76 -7.95
CA LYS A 52 -2.20 -8.10 -8.51
C LYS A 52 -3.36 -7.92 -7.51
N SER A 53 -3.09 -7.43 -6.31
CA SER A 53 -4.08 -7.23 -5.25
C SER A 53 -4.22 -5.75 -4.93
N ASP A 54 -5.44 -5.33 -4.60
CA ASP A 54 -5.72 -3.94 -4.20
C ASP A 54 -5.04 -3.59 -2.87
N ARG A 55 -4.59 -4.62 -2.14
CA ARG A 55 -3.81 -4.48 -0.91
C ARG A 55 -2.42 -3.85 -1.14
N TYR A 56 -1.95 -3.78 -2.38
CA TYR A 56 -0.67 -3.15 -2.74
C TYR A 56 -0.58 -1.67 -2.34
N GLY A 57 -1.71 -0.96 -2.35
CA GLY A 57 -1.76 0.49 -2.07
C GLY A 57 -1.66 0.86 -0.59
N PHE A 58 -1.86 -0.09 0.34
CA PHE A 58 -1.85 0.21 1.77
C PHE A 58 -0.46 0.63 2.27
N SER A 59 0.59 -0.11 1.90
CA SER A 59 1.94 0.18 2.43
C SER A 59 2.46 1.55 1.98
N PRO A 60 2.33 1.96 0.70
CA PRO A 60 2.66 3.32 0.28
C PRO A 60 1.86 4.40 1.02
N ALA A 61 0.55 4.20 1.22
CA ALA A 61 -0.29 5.15 1.95
C ALA A 61 0.14 5.31 3.41
N ILE A 62 0.42 4.19 4.10
CA ILE A 62 0.88 4.22 5.49
C ILE A 62 2.28 4.85 5.58
N ALA A 63 3.16 4.61 4.62
CA ALA A 63 4.50 5.22 4.59
C ALA A 63 4.44 6.77 4.53
N VAL A 64 3.49 7.32 3.77
CA VAL A 64 3.24 8.79 3.71
C VAL A 64 2.86 9.35 5.08
N LEU A 65 2.12 8.59 5.90
CA LEU A 65 1.71 9.02 7.24
C LEU A 65 2.81 8.79 8.29
N ALA A 66 3.52 7.66 8.19
CA ALA A 66 4.56 7.27 9.13
C ALA A 66 5.78 8.19 9.09
N TYR A 67 6.20 8.64 7.91
CA TYR A 67 7.41 9.44 7.77
C TYR A 67 7.32 10.81 8.50
N PRO A 68 6.29 11.65 8.29
CA PRO A 68 6.14 12.90 9.04
C PRO A 68 5.98 12.68 10.54
N ALA A 69 5.28 11.62 10.96
CA ALA A 69 5.12 11.28 12.37
C ALA A 69 6.46 10.92 13.05
N LEU A 70 7.41 10.34 12.31
CA LEU A 70 8.74 10.00 12.81
C LEU A 70 9.74 11.16 12.70
N ALA A 71 9.68 11.91 11.61
CA ALA A 71 10.61 13.01 11.35
C ALA A 71 10.23 14.30 12.09
N GLY A 72 8.95 14.44 12.50
CA GLY A 72 8.46 15.59 13.25
C GLY A 72 8.75 16.91 12.53
N ALA A 73 9.23 17.91 13.29
CA ALA A 73 9.62 19.21 12.75
C ALA A 73 10.77 19.17 11.72
N GLN A 74 11.51 18.06 11.66
CA GLN A 74 12.64 17.86 10.73
C GLN A 74 12.21 17.09 9.46
N ALA A 75 10.90 16.92 9.22
CA ALA A 75 10.40 16.24 8.04
C ALA A 75 10.83 16.94 6.74
N ASN A 76 11.75 16.31 6.01
CA ASN A 76 12.19 16.80 4.72
C ASN A 76 11.04 16.78 3.70
N VAL A 77 10.70 17.96 3.17
CA VAL A 77 9.62 18.18 2.20
C VAL A 77 9.77 17.30 0.95
N ALA A 78 11.00 17.13 0.44
CA ALA A 78 11.26 16.33 -0.75
C ALA A 78 10.91 14.85 -0.51
N ILE A 79 11.21 14.31 0.67
CA ILE A 79 10.91 12.91 1.02
C ILE A 79 9.39 12.74 1.19
N THR A 80 8.73 13.66 1.90
CA THR A 80 7.26 13.64 2.03
C THR A 80 6.59 13.69 0.66
N PHE A 81 7.05 14.55 -0.24
CA PHE A 81 6.50 14.69 -1.58
C PHE A 81 6.74 13.43 -2.42
N ALA A 82 7.94 12.85 -2.37
CA ALA A 82 8.25 11.62 -3.08
C ALA A 82 7.37 10.45 -2.61
N LEU A 83 7.15 10.32 -1.30
CA LEU A 83 6.25 9.31 -0.73
C LEU A 83 4.80 9.55 -1.18
N ALA A 84 4.33 10.80 -1.14
CA ALA A 84 2.97 11.17 -1.53
C ALA A 84 2.73 10.89 -3.03
N LEU A 85 3.69 11.26 -3.88
CA LEU A 85 3.64 10.99 -5.31
C LEU A 85 3.62 9.48 -5.58
N HIS A 86 4.44 8.71 -4.88
CA HIS A 86 4.44 7.25 -5.01
C HIS A 86 3.09 6.65 -4.59
N ALA A 87 2.53 7.06 -3.46
CA ALA A 87 1.21 6.60 -3.01
C ALA A 87 0.10 6.96 -4.01
N LEU A 88 0.14 8.17 -4.56
CA LEU A 88 -0.81 8.62 -5.59
C LEU A 88 -0.70 7.78 -6.86
N LEU A 89 0.51 7.54 -7.37
CA LEU A 89 0.73 6.72 -8.56
C LEU A 89 0.19 5.29 -8.34
N VAL A 90 0.48 4.70 -7.19
CA VAL A 90 -0.03 3.36 -6.85
C VAL A 90 -1.55 3.36 -6.78
N PHE A 91 -2.16 4.37 -6.15
CA PHE A 91 -3.61 4.51 -6.09
C PHE A 91 -4.24 4.62 -7.49
N LEU A 92 -3.69 5.46 -8.36
CA LEU A 92 -4.19 5.63 -9.73
C LEU A 92 -4.06 4.35 -10.55
N ILE A 93 -2.98 3.58 -10.39
CA ILE A 93 -2.80 2.29 -11.06
C ILE A 93 -3.87 1.29 -10.61
N LEU A 94 -4.11 1.19 -9.30
CA LEU A 94 -5.14 0.30 -8.76
C LEU A 94 -6.55 0.71 -9.21
N MET A 95 -6.86 2.01 -9.17
CA MET A 95 -8.13 2.55 -9.64
C MET A 95 -8.36 2.24 -11.12
N SER A 96 -7.35 2.49 -11.97
CA SER A 96 -7.40 2.18 -13.40
C SER A 96 -7.68 0.68 -13.66
N ARG A 97 -7.08 -0.20 -12.86
CA ARG A 97 -7.31 -1.64 -12.95
C ARG A 97 -8.75 -2.01 -12.60
N HIS A 98 -9.28 -1.52 -11.47
CA HIS A 98 -10.67 -1.77 -11.10
C HIS A 98 -11.66 -1.29 -12.15
N LEU A 99 -11.47 -0.07 -12.66
CA LEU A 99 -12.31 0.46 -13.72
C LEU A 99 -12.25 -0.42 -14.99
N SER A 100 -11.08 -0.96 -15.34
CA SER A 100 -10.93 -1.86 -16.49
C SER A 100 -11.61 -3.21 -16.28
N GLU A 101 -11.51 -3.78 -15.08
CA GLU A 101 -12.17 -5.04 -14.71
C GLU A 101 -13.69 -4.91 -14.72
N ASP A 102 -14.23 -3.82 -14.17
CA ASP A 102 -15.67 -3.54 -14.16
C ASP A 102 -16.23 -3.39 -15.58
N ILE A 103 -15.50 -2.70 -16.46
CA ILE A 103 -15.88 -2.54 -17.86
C ILE A 103 -15.89 -3.92 -18.56
N ALA A 104 -14.85 -4.74 -18.37
CA ALA A 104 -14.77 -6.06 -18.99
C ALA A 104 -15.92 -6.98 -18.54
N GLN A 105 -16.28 -6.96 -17.25
CA GLN A 105 -17.40 -7.73 -16.72
C GLN A 105 -18.74 -7.25 -17.28
N ALA A 106 -18.96 -5.95 -17.37
CA ALA A 106 -20.19 -5.38 -17.93
C ALA A 106 -20.39 -5.76 -19.41
N PHE A 107 -19.32 -5.82 -20.20
CA PHE A 107 -19.37 -6.27 -21.60
C PHE A 107 -19.61 -7.79 -21.73
N SER A 108 -18.96 -8.61 -20.90
CA SER A 108 -19.16 -10.06 -20.90
C SER A 108 -20.59 -10.44 -20.51
N GLN A 109 -21.17 -9.76 -19.52
CA GLN A 109 -22.56 -9.98 -19.10
C GLN A 109 -23.57 -9.59 -20.20
N LYS A 110 -23.32 -8.51 -20.95
CA LYS A 110 -24.15 -8.14 -22.11
C LYS A 110 -24.10 -9.19 -23.24
N GLN A 111 -22.92 -9.75 -23.53
CA GLN A 111 -22.79 -10.80 -24.54
C GLN A 111 -23.47 -12.11 -24.12
N GLY A 112 -23.33 -12.51 -22.85
CA GLY A 112 -23.98 -13.72 -22.33
C GLY A 112 -25.51 -13.65 -22.31
N ILE A 113 -26.08 -12.45 -22.11
CA ILE A 113 -27.53 -12.22 -22.19
C ILE A 113 -27.99 -12.23 -23.66
N SER A 114 -27.24 -11.62 -24.58
CA SER A 114 -27.59 -11.61 -26.01
C SER A 114 -27.54 -12.98 -26.69
N GLN A 115 -26.77 -13.93 -26.15
CA GLN A 115 -26.75 -15.33 -26.65
C GLN A 115 -27.88 -16.21 -26.11
N ARG A 116 -28.63 -15.73 -25.10
CA ARG A 116 -29.72 -16.48 -24.45
C ARG A 116 -31.12 -16.12 -24.97
N ILE A 117 -31.24 -15.11 -25.82
CA ILE A 117 -32.48 -14.62 -26.46
C ILE A 117 -32.48 -15.11 -27.91
#